data_AF-X1ICW4-F1
#
_entry.id   AF-X1ICW4-F1
#
_cell.length_a   1.000
_cell.length_b   1.000
_cell.length_c   1.000
_cell.angle_alpha   90.00
_cell.angle_beta   90.00
_cell.angle_gamma   90.00
#
_symmetry.space_group_name_H-M   'P 1'
#
loop_
_entity.id
_entity.type
_entity.pdbx_description
1 polymer ?
#
loop_
_entity_poly.entity_id
_entity_poly.type
_entity_poly.pdbx_seq_one_letter_code
_entity_poly.pdbx_strand_id
1 'polypeptide(L)'
;ILLGLDPKYIRLAPYTPVANFFPPVRANSLGIKVGKPVYLFTFPSVASYVGGDIVSGIVGAGVYQRKNLTFYMDIGTNGEIVVGNSDWMVTASCSAGPAFEGGGIRHGIVASEGAIEGFDINPSNFEPLISTIGETKPKGICGSGLINIVAGLLEAGVISQNGKFNADLPTKRIRKGTDGYEYVLAWAPETQN
;
A
#
# COMPACT_ATOMS: atom_id res chain seq x y z
N ILE A 1 -11.72 3.71 -17.62
CA ILE A 1 -11.04 5.01 -17.36
C ILE A 1 -9.94 5.28 -18.38
N LEU A 2 -8.78 4.60 -18.34
CA LEU A 2 -7.68 4.82 -19.31
C LEU A 2 -8.13 4.70 -20.78
N LEU A 3 -8.87 3.64 -21.12
CA LEU A 3 -9.35 3.38 -22.48
C LEU A 3 -10.63 4.17 -22.85
N GLY A 4 -11.06 5.13 -22.03
CA GLY A 4 -12.30 5.90 -22.26
C GLY A 4 -13.60 5.10 -22.09
N LEU A 5 -13.54 3.86 -21.60
CA LEU A 5 -14.72 3.01 -21.36
C LEU A 5 -15.46 3.37 -20.07
N ASP A 6 -16.79 3.24 -20.10
CA ASP A 6 -17.69 3.46 -18.96
C ASP A 6 -17.53 2.35 -17.89
N PRO A 7 -17.08 2.67 -16.67
CA PRO A 7 -16.91 1.70 -15.60
C PRO A 7 -18.19 1.39 -14.81
N LYS A 8 -19.35 1.99 -15.14
CA LYS A 8 -20.57 1.96 -14.31
C LYS A 8 -20.93 0.59 -13.71
N TYR A 9 -20.87 -0.48 -14.52
CA TYR A 9 -21.35 -1.80 -14.12
C TYR A 9 -20.33 -2.64 -13.34
N ILE A 10 -19.07 -2.21 -13.24
CA ILE A 10 -18.06 -2.98 -12.49
C ILE A 10 -18.36 -3.04 -10.98
N ARG A 11 -19.08 -2.03 -10.47
CA ARG A 11 -19.48 -1.91 -9.06
C ARG A 11 -20.91 -2.33 -8.77
N LEU A 12 -21.68 -2.67 -9.79
CA LEU A 12 -23.10 -3.03 -9.67
C LEU A 12 -23.23 -4.53 -9.85
N ALA A 13 -23.94 -5.19 -8.94
CA ALA A 13 -24.20 -6.62 -9.06
C ALA A 13 -24.80 -6.95 -10.45
N PRO A 14 -24.30 -7.97 -11.16
CA PRO A 14 -23.38 -9.02 -10.70
C PRO A 14 -21.88 -8.73 -10.92
N TYR A 15 -21.46 -7.47 -10.94
CA TYR A 15 -20.07 -7.00 -11.05
C TYR A 15 -19.42 -7.43 -12.38
N THR A 16 -19.94 -6.89 -13.48
CA THR A 16 -19.54 -7.29 -14.83
C THR A 16 -18.63 -6.22 -15.45
N PRO A 17 -17.38 -6.54 -15.82
CA PRO A 17 -16.53 -5.62 -16.56
C PRO A 17 -17.00 -5.47 -18.02
N VAL A 18 -16.67 -4.34 -18.65
CA VAL A 18 -16.97 -4.11 -20.07
C VAL A 18 -16.31 -5.16 -20.96
N ALA A 19 -15.02 -5.42 -20.70
CA ALA A 19 -14.27 -6.53 -21.27
C ALA A 19 -13.06 -6.82 -20.39
N ASN A 20 -12.56 -8.05 -20.47
CA ASN A 20 -11.35 -8.51 -19.79
C ASN A 20 -10.11 -8.47 -20.70
N PHE A 21 -10.30 -8.53 -22.01
CA PHE A 21 -9.25 -8.48 -23.00
C PHE A 21 -9.50 -7.33 -23.95
N PHE A 22 -8.48 -6.50 -24.16
CA PHE A 22 -8.54 -5.38 -25.10
C PHE A 22 -7.53 -5.61 -26.22
N PRO A 23 -7.91 -5.36 -27.49
CA PRO A 23 -6.94 -5.36 -28.57
C PRO A 23 -5.94 -4.21 -28.39
N PRO A 24 -4.75 -4.27 -29.03
CA PRO A 24 -3.81 -3.17 -29.02
C PRO A 24 -4.47 -1.90 -29.56
N VAL A 25 -4.32 -0.79 -28.85
CA VAL A 25 -4.90 0.51 -29.21
C VAL A 25 -3.80 1.49 -29.57
N ARG A 26 -4.06 2.43 -30.48
CA ARG A 26 -3.07 3.47 -30.81
C ARG A 26 -2.86 4.35 -29.59
N ALA A 27 -1.62 4.49 -29.12
CA ALA A 27 -1.31 5.23 -27.89
C ALA A 27 -1.74 6.71 -27.99
N ASN A 28 -1.59 7.32 -29.17
CA ASN A 28 -1.99 8.71 -29.40
C ASN A 28 -3.51 8.95 -29.31
N SER A 29 -4.35 7.92 -29.54
CA SER A 29 -5.81 8.02 -29.38
C SER A 29 -6.23 8.20 -27.93
N LEU A 30 -5.34 7.86 -26.99
CA LEU A 30 -5.51 8.01 -25.54
C LEU A 30 -4.81 9.26 -24.99
N GLY A 31 -4.27 10.13 -25.87
CA GLY A 31 -3.54 11.33 -25.47
C GLY A 31 -2.09 11.08 -25.01
N ILE A 32 -1.56 9.86 -25.18
CA ILE A 32 -0.16 9.55 -24.85
C ILE A 32 0.76 10.13 -25.92
N LYS A 33 1.74 10.95 -25.49
CA LYS A 33 2.65 11.70 -26.37
C LYS A 33 3.79 10.82 -26.90
N VAL A 34 3.48 9.98 -27.90
CA VAL A 34 4.43 9.09 -28.59
C VAL A 34 4.23 9.14 -30.11
N GLY A 35 5.12 8.49 -30.87
CA GLY A 35 5.03 8.41 -32.33
C GLY A 35 3.72 7.77 -32.84
N LYS A 36 3.27 8.16 -34.03
CA LYS A 36 2.03 7.66 -34.66
C LYS A 36 1.89 6.13 -34.82
N PRO A 37 2.96 5.36 -35.09
CA PRO A 37 2.83 3.89 -35.23
C PRO A 37 2.85 3.14 -33.90
N VAL A 38 2.90 3.83 -32.75
CA VAL A 38 3.00 3.19 -31.43
C VAL A 38 1.63 2.71 -30.95
N TYR A 39 1.60 1.44 -30.53
CA TYR A 39 0.44 0.82 -29.90
C TYR A 39 0.67 0.67 -28.39
N LEU A 40 -0.38 0.89 -27.62
CA LEU A 40 -0.47 0.56 -26.21
C LEU A 40 -1.08 -0.84 -26.08
N PHE A 41 -0.43 -1.68 -25.30
CA PHE A 41 -0.92 -3.00 -24.91
C PHE A 41 -1.31 -2.94 -23.43
N THR A 42 -2.47 -3.49 -23.09
CA THR A 42 -2.91 -3.65 -21.70
C THR A 42 -2.77 -5.10 -21.29
N PHE A 43 -2.36 -5.36 -20.04
CA PHE A 43 -2.56 -6.67 -19.43
C PHE A 43 -4.07 -6.97 -19.34
N PRO A 44 -4.49 -8.23 -19.55
CA PRO A 44 -5.88 -8.60 -19.41
C PRO A 44 -6.31 -8.53 -17.94
N SER A 45 -7.59 -8.30 -17.70
CA SER A 45 -8.21 -8.38 -16.37
C SER A 45 -8.86 -9.74 -16.16
N VAL A 46 -8.97 -10.19 -14.92
CA VAL A 46 -9.62 -11.47 -14.58
C VAL A 46 -11.11 -11.24 -14.26
N ALA A 47 -11.39 -10.23 -13.45
CA ALA A 47 -12.73 -9.87 -12.99
C ALA A 47 -12.80 -8.36 -12.67
N SER A 48 -13.95 -7.87 -12.20
CA SER A 48 -14.13 -6.44 -11.88
C SER A 48 -13.13 -5.87 -10.88
N TYR A 49 -12.67 -6.68 -9.92
CA TYR A 49 -11.75 -6.27 -8.85
C TYR A 49 -10.39 -6.97 -8.92
N VAL A 50 -10.12 -7.72 -10.00
CA VAL A 50 -8.81 -8.34 -10.22
C VAL A 50 -8.36 -7.95 -11.62
N GLY A 51 -7.51 -6.93 -11.66
CA GLY A 51 -7.09 -6.25 -12.88
C GLY A 51 -5.84 -6.84 -13.54
N GLY A 52 -5.35 -6.11 -14.53
CA GLY A 52 -4.13 -6.47 -15.26
C GLY A 52 -2.84 -6.23 -14.49
N ASP A 53 -2.88 -5.42 -13.43
CA ASP A 53 -1.82 -5.30 -12.41
C ASP A 53 -1.51 -6.65 -11.76
N ILE A 54 -2.54 -7.38 -11.32
CA ILE A 54 -2.35 -8.70 -10.71
C ILE A 54 -1.84 -9.73 -11.74
N VAL A 55 -2.39 -9.71 -12.95
CA VAL A 55 -1.90 -10.59 -14.03
C VAL A 55 -0.43 -10.27 -14.35
N SER A 56 -0.07 -8.99 -14.42
CA SER A 56 1.31 -8.55 -14.63
C SER A 56 2.23 -9.03 -13.51
N GLY A 57 1.81 -8.90 -12.25
CA GLY A 57 2.53 -9.37 -11.08
C GLY A 57 2.76 -10.89 -11.10
N ILE A 58 1.74 -11.68 -11.45
CA ILE A 58 1.86 -13.14 -11.58
C ILE A 58 2.81 -13.56 -12.69
N VAL A 59 2.77 -12.85 -13.83
CA VAL A 59 3.70 -13.08 -14.94
C VAL A 59 5.12 -12.72 -14.51
N GLY A 60 5.31 -11.56 -13.89
CA GLY A 60 6.61 -11.08 -13.42
C GLY A 60 7.22 -11.97 -12.32
N ALA A 61 6.40 -12.49 -11.41
CA ALA A 61 6.82 -13.43 -10.38
C ALA A 61 7.04 -14.86 -10.93
N GLY A 62 6.54 -15.17 -12.14
CA GLY A 62 6.69 -16.47 -12.77
C GLY A 62 5.93 -17.60 -12.06
N VAL A 63 4.83 -17.29 -11.36
CA VAL A 63 4.08 -18.30 -10.57
C VAL A 63 3.54 -19.42 -11.46
N TYR A 64 3.08 -19.06 -12.66
CA TYR A 64 2.57 -19.99 -13.68
C TYR A 64 3.62 -21.00 -14.21
N GLN A 65 4.91 -20.81 -13.90
CA GLN A 65 5.99 -21.71 -14.31
C GLN A 65 6.41 -22.67 -13.19
N ARG A 66 5.93 -22.46 -11.96
CA ARG A 66 6.38 -23.19 -10.76
C ARG A 66 5.42 -24.31 -10.44
N LYS A 67 5.94 -25.47 -10.05
CA LYS A 67 5.12 -26.58 -9.51
C LYS A 67 4.73 -26.36 -8.05
N ASN A 68 5.57 -25.67 -7.29
CA ASN A 68 5.32 -25.39 -5.88
C ASN A 68 4.14 -24.43 -5.73
N LEU A 69 3.29 -24.73 -4.74
CA LEU A 69 2.20 -23.85 -4.34
C LEU A 69 2.77 -22.50 -3.89
N THR A 70 2.26 -21.43 -4.47
CA THR A 70 2.68 -20.05 -4.20
C THR A 70 1.48 -19.27 -3.67
N PHE A 71 1.73 -18.49 -2.61
CA PHE A 71 0.83 -17.47 -2.09
C PHE A 71 1.39 -16.11 -2.50
N TYR A 72 0.80 -15.51 -3.53
CA TYR A 72 1.12 -14.17 -4.01
C TYR A 72 0.13 -13.17 -3.41
N MET A 73 0.64 -12.03 -2.95
CA MET A 73 -0.16 -10.95 -2.39
C MET A 73 0.33 -9.63 -2.95
N ASP A 74 -0.61 -8.86 -3.49
CA ASP A 74 -0.43 -7.45 -3.82
C ASP A 74 -1.11 -6.61 -2.74
N ILE A 75 -0.36 -5.70 -2.13
CA ILE A 75 -0.84 -4.86 -1.04
C ILE A 75 -0.81 -3.41 -1.52
N GLY A 76 -2.00 -2.88 -1.80
CA GLY A 76 -2.22 -1.47 -2.06
C GLY A 76 -3.53 -1.01 -1.44
N THR A 77 -4.20 -0.07 -2.11
CA THR A 77 -5.55 0.39 -1.75
C THR A 77 -6.54 -0.77 -1.65
N ASN A 78 -6.36 -1.79 -2.48
CA ASN A 78 -6.98 -3.10 -2.31
C ASN A 78 -5.91 -4.13 -1.92
N GLY A 79 -6.34 -5.22 -1.31
CA GLY A 79 -5.51 -6.40 -1.11
C GLY A 79 -5.93 -7.49 -2.10
N GLU A 80 -5.07 -7.83 -3.03
CA GLU A 80 -5.31 -8.91 -3.97
C GLU A 80 -4.42 -10.10 -3.65
N ILE A 81 -5.02 -11.28 -3.63
CA ILE A 81 -4.33 -12.53 -3.33
C ILE A 81 -4.49 -13.46 -4.53
N VAL A 82 -3.43 -14.17 -4.86
CA VAL A 82 -3.44 -15.30 -5.80
C VAL A 82 -2.78 -16.49 -5.13
N VAL A 83 -3.48 -17.62 -5.11
CA VAL A 83 -2.96 -18.90 -4.61
C VAL A 83 -2.95 -19.90 -5.73
N GLY A 84 -1.81 -20.54 -5.97
CA GLY A 84 -1.72 -21.56 -7.02
C GLY A 84 -0.30 -21.87 -7.48
N ASN A 85 -0.21 -22.51 -8.63
CA ASN A 85 1.01 -22.95 -9.28
C ASN A 85 0.79 -23.04 -10.80
N SER A 86 1.65 -23.76 -11.53
CA SER A 86 1.53 -23.94 -12.98
C SER A 86 0.27 -24.69 -13.44
N ASP A 87 -0.38 -25.44 -12.56
CA ASP A 87 -1.47 -26.34 -12.91
C ASP A 87 -2.84 -25.68 -12.65
N TRP A 88 -2.92 -24.82 -11.64
CA TRP A 88 -4.13 -24.08 -11.28
C TRP A 88 -3.80 -22.82 -10.49
N MET A 89 -4.67 -21.81 -10.57
CA MET A 89 -4.62 -20.60 -9.75
C MET A 89 -6.02 -20.15 -9.39
N VAL A 90 -6.18 -19.61 -8.17
CA VAL A 90 -7.38 -18.91 -7.71
C VAL A 90 -6.99 -17.53 -7.22
N THR A 91 -7.91 -16.57 -7.31
CA THR A 91 -7.67 -15.20 -6.90
C THR A 91 -8.87 -14.63 -6.16
N ALA A 92 -8.60 -13.72 -5.24
CA ALA A 92 -9.60 -12.92 -4.53
C ALA A 92 -9.06 -11.50 -4.35
N SER A 93 -9.97 -10.53 -4.25
CA SER A 93 -9.67 -9.15 -3.88
C SER A 93 -10.43 -8.81 -2.59
N CYS A 94 -9.79 -8.05 -1.71
CA CYS A 94 -10.37 -7.52 -0.49
C CYS A 94 -10.14 -6.01 -0.41
N SER A 95 -11.07 -5.29 0.21
CA SER A 95 -10.87 -3.87 0.51
C SER A 95 -9.94 -3.74 1.71
N ALA A 96 -8.73 -3.23 1.47
CA ALA A 96 -7.73 -2.98 2.51
C ALA A 96 -7.71 -1.51 2.95
N GLY A 97 -7.91 -0.59 2.01
CA GLY A 97 -7.76 0.86 2.21
C GLY A 97 -6.31 1.33 2.01
N PRO A 98 -6.10 2.61 1.63
CA PRO A 98 -4.79 3.11 1.19
C PRO A 98 -3.81 3.40 2.33
N ALA A 99 -3.97 2.77 3.50
CA ALA A 99 -3.17 3.10 4.69
C ALA A 99 -1.67 2.92 4.43
N PHE A 100 -1.27 1.83 3.75
CA PHE A 100 0.13 1.58 3.40
C PHE A 100 0.67 2.48 2.28
N GLU A 101 -0.21 3.19 1.56
CA GLU A 101 0.17 4.25 0.62
C GLU A 101 0.25 5.63 1.32
N GLY A 102 0.02 5.67 2.64
CA GLY A 102 -0.07 6.89 3.44
C GLY A 102 -1.46 7.54 3.43
N GLY A 103 -2.42 6.99 2.68
CA GLY A 103 -3.77 7.51 2.58
C GLY A 103 -4.57 7.30 3.88
N GLY A 104 -5.26 8.34 4.34
CA GLY A 104 -6.07 8.29 5.56
C GLY A 104 -5.27 8.34 6.87
N ILE A 105 -3.94 8.50 6.81
CA ILE A 105 -3.08 8.66 7.97
C ILE A 105 -2.65 10.12 8.08
N ARG A 106 -2.83 10.74 9.26
CA ARG A 106 -2.60 12.19 9.48
C ARG A 106 -1.23 12.68 9.01
N HIS A 107 -0.20 11.88 9.20
CA HIS A 107 1.18 12.16 8.76
C HIS A 107 1.68 11.14 7.73
N GLY A 108 0.79 10.41 7.07
CA GLY A 108 1.13 9.44 6.03
C GLY A 108 1.50 10.14 4.72
N ILE A 109 2.56 9.67 4.08
CA ILE A 109 3.02 10.14 2.77
C ILE A 109 3.50 8.96 1.92
N VAL A 110 3.55 9.17 0.61
CA VAL A 110 4.20 8.21 -0.29
C VAL A 110 5.71 8.16 -0.01
N ALA A 111 6.30 6.97 -0.16
CA ALA A 111 7.73 6.75 -0.02
C ALA A 111 8.52 7.73 -0.89
N SER A 112 9.16 8.70 -0.24
CA SER A 112 9.91 9.80 -0.84
C SER A 112 10.92 10.32 0.17
N GLU A 113 11.90 11.11 -0.27
CA GLU A 113 12.93 11.67 0.59
C GLU A 113 12.34 12.37 1.84
N GLY A 114 12.83 12.01 3.02
CA GLY A 114 12.32 12.48 4.32
C GLY A 114 11.10 11.71 4.86
N ALA A 115 10.62 10.68 4.16
CA ALA A 115 9.63 9.76 4.73
C ALA A 115 10.30 8.80 5.70
N ILE A 116 9.71 8.64 6.89
CA ILE A 116 10.12 7.64 7.88
C ILE A 116 9.79 6.26 7.31
N GLU A 117 10.82 5.43 7.13
CA GLU A 117 10.71 4.05 6.62
C GLU A 117 11.11 3.00 7.67
N GLY A 118 11.93 3.38 8.65
CA GLY A 118 12.36 2.52 9.74
C GLY A 118 12.04 3.13 11.10
N PHE A 119 11.77 2.24 12.05
CA PHE A 119 11.43 2.58 13.42
C PHE A 119 11.93 1.50 14.36
N ASP A 120 12.52 1.93 15.46
CA ASP A 120 12.80 1.14 16.65
C ASP A 120 12.45 1.99 17.89
N ILE A 121 12.28 1.36 19.04
CA ILE A 121 11.93 2.06 20.28
C ILE A 121 12.68 1.45 21.46
N ASN A 122 13.29 2.31 22.27
CA ASN A 122 13.96 1.85 23.47
C ASN A 122 12.92 1.49 24.56
N PRO A 123 12.85 0.22 25.02
CA PRO A 123 11.81 -0.22 25.96
C PRO A 123 11.97 0.36 27.37
N SER A 124 13.12 0.93 27.71
CA SER A 124 13.37 1.50 29.04
C SER A 124 12.85 2.93 29.21
N ASN A 125 12.82 3.72 28.13
CA ASN A 125 12.44 5.12 28.17
C ASN A 125 11.40 5.52 27.10
N PHE A 126 11.02 4.59 26.23
CA PHE A 126 10.07 4.79 25.15
C PHE A 126 10.45 5.92 24.20
N GLU A 127 11.75 6.14 23.98
CA GLU A 127 12.24 7.07 22.97
C GLU A 127 12.39 6.34 21.62
N PRO A 128 11.89 6.93 20.52
CA PRO A 128 11.97 6.31 19.21
C PRO A 128 13.33 6.56 18.55
N LEU A 129 13.79 5.56 17.79
CA LEU A 129 14.84 5.70 16.80
C LEU A 129 14.19 5.57 15.42
N ILE A 130 14.31 6.61 14.60
CA ILE A 130 13.70 6.65 13.26
C ILE A 130 14.77 6.74 12.17
N SER A 131 14.49 6.12 11.04
CA SER A 131 15.28 6.25 9.81
C SER A 131 14.40 6.71 8.66
N THR A 132 14.94 7.60 7.84
CA THR A 132 14.23 8.26 6.75
C THR A 132 14.88 7.97 5.41
N ILE A 133 14.06 7.92 4.36
CA ILE A 133 14.55 7.81 2.98
C ILE A 133 15.43 9.04 2.68
N GLY A 134 16.67 8.79 2.29
CA GLY A 134 17.65 9.85 1.99
C GLY A 134 18.28 10.50 3.22
N GLU A 135 18.08 9.95 4.42
CA GLU A 135 18.75 10.39 5.66
C GLU A 135 18.54 11.89 6.00
N THR A 136 17.41 12.46 5.57
CA THR A 136 17.03 13.83 5.87
C THR A 136 16.07 13.90 7.06
N LYS A 137 15.84 15.11 7.61
CA LYS A 137 14.82 15.31 8.65
C LYS A 137 13.46 14.73 8.21
N PRO A 138 12.67 14.13 9.10
CA PRO A 138 11.38 13.57 8.74
C PRO A 138 10.37 14.65 8.33
N LYS A 139 9.52 14.31 7.36
CA LYS A 139 8.36 15.13 6.94
C LYS A 139 7.04 14.36 6.92
N GLY A 140 7.09 13.04 7.14
CA GLY A 140 5.93 12.15 7.17
C GLY A 140 6.36 10.69 7.28
N ILE A 141 5.41 9.77 7.19
CA ILE A 141 5.59 8.33 7.40
C ILE A 141 5.16 7.59 6.12
N CYS A 142 6.00 6.71 5.58
CA CYS A 142 5.60 5.85 4.45
C CYS A 142 5.05 4.49 4.93
N GLY A 143 4.57 3.67 4.00
CA GLY A 143 3.96 2.37 4.29
C GLY A 143 4.81 1.43 5.14
N SER A 144 6.10 1.28 4.78
CA SER A 144 7.04 0.46 5.57
C SER A 144 7.23 1.03 6.97
N GLY A 145 7.35 2.36 7.09
CA GLY A 145 7.40 3.05 8.37
C GLY A 145 6.18 2.76 9.24
N LEU A 146 4.97 2.81 8.68
CA LEU A 146 3.74 2.51 9.42
C LEU A 146 3.74 1.09 10.00
N ILE A 147 4.17 0.09 9.23
CA ILE A 147 4.27 -1.29 9.68
C ILE A 147 5.27 -1.40 10.85
N ASN A 148 6.47 -0.85 10.67
CA ASN A 148 7.54 -0.88 11.68
C ASN A 148 7.13 -0.16 12.97
N ILE A 149 6.47 1.00 12.86
CA ILE A 149 5.98 1.77 14.01
C ILE A 149 4.95 0.97 14.78
N VAL A 150 3.93 0.42 14.12
CA VAL A 150 2.88 -0.36 14.81
C VAL A 150 3.49 -1.58 15.49
N ALA A 151 4.40 -2.30 14.81
CA ALA A 151 5.09 -3.44 15.39
C ALA A 151 5.91 -3.04 16.63
N GLY A 152 6.78 -2.04 16.52
CA GLY A 152 7.64 -1.61 17.64
C GLY A 152 6.83 -1.06 18.82
N LEU A 153 5.77 -0.29 18.58
CA LEU A 153 4.90 0.21 19.64
C LEU A 153 4.14 -0.93 20.34
N LEU A 154 3.73 -1.97 19.60
CA LEU A 154 3.07 -3.14 20.17
C LEU A 154 4.04 -3.96 21.04
N GLU A 155 5.25 -4.22 20.54
CA GLU A 155 6.29 -4.97 21.25
C GLU A 155 6.75 -4.26 22.52
N ALA A 156 6.87 -2.93 22.48
CA ALA A 156 7.21 -2.12 23.65
C ALA A 156 6.04 -1.91 24.63
N GLY A 157 4.84 -2.42 24.33
CA GLY A 157 3.65 -2.22 25.17
C GLY A 157 3.11 -0.79 25.20
N VAL A 158 3.52 0.05 24.24
CA VAL A 158 2.98 1.40 24.04
C VAL A 158 1.56 1.35 23.52
N ILE A 159 1.27 0.39 22.65
CA ILE A 159 -0.09 0.01 22.27
C ILE A 159 -0.40 -1.42 22.70
N SER A 160 -1.66 -1.68 23.03
CA SER A 160 -2.15 -3.02 23.31
C SER A 160 -2.64 -3.73 22.04
N GLN A 161 -2.93 -5.02 22.12
CA GLN A 161 -3.38 -5.85 20.97
C GLN A 161 -4.64 -5.32 20.27
N ASN A 162 -5.46 -4.50 20.93
CA ASN A 162 -6.63 -3.87 20.33
C ASN A 162 -6.34 -2.46 19.77
N GLY A 163 -5.08 -2.04 19.72
CA GLY A 163 -4.63 -0.75 19.20
C GLY A 163 -4.72 0.43 20.19
N LYS A 164 -5.14 0.22 21.44
CA LYS A 164 -5.21 1.31 22.43
C LYS A 164 -3.84 1.65 22.98
N PHE A 165 -3.52 2.95 23.03
CA PHE A 165 -2.35 3.48 23.72
C PHE A 165 -2.42 3.26 25.23
N ASN A 166 -1.28 2.90 25.81
CA ASN A 166 -1.07 2.85 27.26
C ASN A 166 -0.63 4.24 27.77
N ALA A 167 -1.59 5.03 28.26
CA ALA A 167 -1.35 6.40 28.70
C ALA A 167 -0.64 6.51 30.06
N ASP A 168 -0.47 5.40 30.79
CA ASP A 168 0.18 5.37 32.10
C ASP A 168 1.71 5.22 32.01
N LEU A 169 2.25 5.05 30.80
CA LEU A 169 3.69 4.94 30.59
C LEU A 169 4.41 6.25 30.94
N PRO A 170 5.58 6.20 31.59
CA PRO A 170 6.35 7.37 32.01
C PRO A 170 7.10 8.03 30.83
N THR A 171 6.38 8.41 29.77
CA THR A 171 6.93 9.07 28.58
C THR A 171 6.13 10.32 28.24
N LYS A 172 6.83 11.34 27.70
CA LYS A 172 6.20 12.56 27.18
C LYS A 172 5.73 12.39 25.74
N ARG A 173 6.08 11.29 25.08
CA ARG A 173 5.76 10.99 23.69
C ARG A 173 4.29 10.66 23.51
N ILE A 174 3.59 10.18 24.54
CA ILE A 174 2.15 9.90 24.50
C ILE A 174 1.39 11.12 25.00
N ARG A 175 0.44 11.62 24.21
CA ARG A 175 -0.42 12.74 24.59
C ARG A 175 -1.81 12.62 23.96
N LYS A 176 -2.75 13.46 24.42
CA LYS A 176 -4.08 13.56 23.82
C LYS A 176 -4.07 14.57 22.68
N GLY A 177 -4.44 14.13 21.49
CA GLY A 177 -4.69 14.94 20.29
C GLY A 177 -6.18 15.07 19.98
N THR A 178 -6.49 15.51 18.75
CA THR A 178 -7.87 15.68 18.25
C THR A 178 -8.58 14.35 18.01
N ASP A 179 -7.83 13.32 17.59
CA ASP A 179 -8.35 12.01 17.18
C ASP A 179 -8.21 10.94 18.28
N GLY A 180 -7.88 11.34 19.51
CA GLY A 180 -7.59 10.43 20.62
C GLY A 180 -6.16 10.57 21.13
N TYR A 181 -5.61 9.51 21.72
CA TYR A 181 -4.20 9.48 22.10
C TYR A 181 -3.29 9.33 20.88
N GLU A 182 -2.13 9.98 20.89
CA GLU A 182 -1.11 9.93 19.84
C GLU A 182 0.28 9.73 20.45
N TYR A 183 1.18 9.10 19.68
CA TYR A 183 2.60 8.96 20.01
C TYR A 183 3.43 9.87 19.09
N VAL A 184 4.26 10.73 19.68
CA VAL A 184 5.06 11.71 18.94
C VAL A 184 6.36 11.08 18.45
N LEU A 185 6.41 10.70 17.17
CA LEU A 185 7.59 10.11 16.54
C LEU A 185 8.78 11.08 16.45
N ALA A 186 8.51 12.35 16.10
CA ALA A 186 9.49 13.42 16.00
C ALA A 186 8.85 14.75 16.44
N TRP A 187 9.60 15.57 17.17
CA TRP A 187 9.19 16.91 17.58
C TRP A 187 9.37 17.91 16.43
N ALA A 188 8.62 19.02 16.45
CA ALA A 188 8.67 20.03 15.38
C ALA A 188 10.08 20.57 15.05
N PRO A 189 11.02 20.77 16.01
CA PRO A 189 12.39 21.19 15.65
C PRO A 189 13.19 20.12 14.89
N GLU A 190 12.80 18.86 15.01
CA GLU A 190 13.44 17.69 14.40
C GLU A 190 12.89 17.42 12.99
N THR A 191 11.76 18.03 12.61
CA THR A 191 11.10 17.84 11.31
C THR A 191 11.53 18.89 10.27
N GLN A 192 11.19 18.66 9.00
CA GLN A 192 11.42 19.63 7.92
C GLN A 192 10.46 20.83 7.97
N ASN A 193 9.29 20.64 8.58
CA ASN A 193 8.21 21.63 8.71
C ASN A 193 7.86 21.84 10.18
#